data_AF-A0A7R9UM89-F1
#
_entry.id   AF-A0A7R9UM89-F1
#
_cell.length_a   1.000
_cell.length_b   1.000
_cell.length_c   1.000
_cell.angle_alpha   90.00
_cell.angle_beta   90.00
_cell.angle_gamma   90.00
#
_symmetry.space_group_name_H-M   'P 1'
#
loop_
_entity.id
_entity.type
_entity.pdbx_description
1 polymer ?
#
loop_
_entity_poly.entity_id
_entity_poly.type
_entity_poly.pdbx_seq_one_letter_code
_entity_poly.pdbx_strand_id
1 'polypeptide(L)'
;PQAVEDLVAVHAHVSAQYSLDARRTRWVAFGGSYPGMVAGFARLKLPHLVFAAVSSSAPWRAVVDMPEYNDVVASALANHAVGGSARCEAAVREGHAHVLALLDSESARRELEAAFRLCEPRVLERRELALAWAGGGVVQVPAQSNDPACREPACDIRAICELLLFDDDDGGGGGGGGG
;
A
#
# COMPACT_ATOMS: atom_id res chain seq x y z
N PRO A 1 -24.29 -7.39 2.97
CA PRO A 1 -23.14 -8.21 3.42
C PRO A 1 -23.30 -8.50 4.92
N GLN A 2 -22.91 -9.70 5.35
CA GLN A 2 -23.06 -10.13 6.75
C GLN A 2 -22.55 -9.07 7.75
N ALA A 3 -21.37 -8.48 7.49
CA ALA A 3 -20.79 -7.46 8.35
C ALA A 3 -21.67 -6.19 8.55
N VAL A 4 -22.50 -5.83 7.57
CA VAL A 4 -23.45 -4.71 7.71
C VAL A 4 -24.68 -5.14 8.50
N GLU A 5 -25.12 -6.39 8.35
CA GLU A 5 -26.26 -6.95 9.07
C GLU A 5 -25.94 -7.16 10.55
N ASP A 6 -24.71 -7.56 10.87
CA ASP A 6 -24.23 -7.70 12.25
C ASP A 6 -24.31 -6.37 13.02
N LEU A 7 -24.21 -5.22 12.34
CA LEU A 7 -24.38 -3.91 12.97
C LEU A 7 -25.77 -3.70 13.55
N VAL A 8 -26.80 -4.40 13.07
CA VAL A 8 -28.14 -4.38 13.68
C VAL A 8 -28.09 -5.01 15.07
N ALA A 9 -27.42 -6.16 15.20
CA ALA A 9 -27.25 -6.84 16.47
C ALA A 9 -26.38 -6.01 17.44
N VAL A 10 -25.28 -5.43 16.95
CA VAL A 10 -24.43 -4.52 17.74
C VAL A 10 -25.23 -3.31 18.22
N HIS A 11 -25.97 -2.64 17.33
CA HIS A 11 -26.81 -1.50 17.67
C HIS A 11 -27.82 -1.87 18.76
N ALA A 12 -28.53 -3.01 18.61
CA ALA A 12 -29.51 -3.46 19.59
C ALA A 12 -28.87 -3.78 20.94
N HIS A 13 -27.74 -4.49 20.94
CA HIS A 13 -27.02 -4.86 22.15
C HIS A 13 -26.53 -3.63 22.92
N VAL A 14 -25.83 -2.71 22.25
CA VAL A 14 -25.29 -1.51 22.88
C VAL A 14 -26.41 -0.57 23.32
N SER A 15 -27.49 -0.43 22.55
CA SER A 15 -28.65 0.36 22.97
C SER A 15 -29.27 -0.16 24.26
N ALA A 16 -29.42 -1.48 24.38
CA ALA A 16 -29.94 -2.11 25.59
C ALA A 16 -28.96 -1.97 26.77
N GLN A 17 -27.68 -2.28 26.55
CA GLN A 17 -26.64 -2.23 27.58
C GLN A 17 -26.51 -0.85 28.22
N TYR A 18 -26.60 0.22 27.42
CA TYR A 18 -26.43 1.60 27.89
C TYR A 18 -27.75 2.36 28.04
N SER A 19 -28.91 1.69 27.92
CA SER A 19 -30.23 2.31 28.02
C SER A 19 -30.40 3.54 27.12
N LEU A 20 -29.93 3.45 25.87
CA LEU A 20 -29.93 4.56 24.93
C LEU A 20 -31.36 4.85 24.44
N ASP A 21 -31.76 6.12 24.48
CA ASP A 21 -33.07 6.56 23.97
C ASP A 21 -33.00 6.73 22.44
N ALA A 22 -33.70 5.87 21.71
CA ALA A 22 -33.73 5.87 20.25
C ALA A 22 -34.21 7.19 19.63
N ARG A 23 -34.96 8.03 20.36
CA ARG A 23 -35.42 9.34 19.85
C ARG A 23 -34.40 10.46 20.05
N ARG A 24 -33.47 10.30 20.99
CA ARG A 24 -32.48 11.33 21.35
C ARG A 24 -31.06 10.96 20.91
N THR A 25 -30.77 9.68 20.78
CA THR A 25 -29.45 9.18 20.39
C THR A 25 -29.34 9.03 18.88
N ARG A 26 -28.32 9.67 18.29
CA ARG A 26 -27.96 9.52 16.88
C ARG A 26 -26.68 8.71 16.76
N TRP A 27 -26.69 7.72 15.88
CA TRP A 27 -25.52 6.89 15.62
C TRP A 27 -24.76 7.37 14.39
N VAL A 28 -23.45 7.52 14.53
CA VAL A 28 -22.56 7.86 13.42
C VAL A 28 -21.56 6.73 13.25
N ALA A 29 -21.51 6.12 12.06
CA ALA A 29 -20.58 5.05 11.75
C ALA A 29 -19.25 5.65 11.22
N PHE A 30 -18.12 5.16 11.71
CA PHE A 30 -16.79 5.58 11.25
C PHE A 30 -16.02 4.36 10.74
N GLY A 31 -15.28 4.54 9.65
CA GLY A 31 -14.37 3.52 9.16
C GLY A 31 -13.40 4.03 8.11
N GLY A 32 -12.22 3.41 8.06
CA GLY A 32 -11.21 3.59 7.00
C GLY A 32 -11.14 2.35 6.12
N SER A 33 -10.77 2.47 4.84
CA SER A 33 -10.60 1.32 3.93
C SER A 33 -11.87 0.44 3.86
N TYR A 34 -11.76 -0.88 3.98
CA TYR A 34 -12.89 -1.80 4.02
C TYR A 34 -13.91 -1.45 5.13
N PRO A 35 -13.53 -1.18 6.40
CA PRO A 35 -14.43 -0.62 7.40
C PRO A 35 -15.13 0.67 6.96
N GLY A 36 -14.48 1.51 6.16
CA GLY A 36 -15.09 2.69 5.57
C GLY A 36 -16.22 2.36 4.60
N MET A 37 -16.05 1.31 3.78
CA MET A 37 -17.15 0.78 2.94
C MET A 37 -18.29 0.28 3.81
N VAL A 38 -18.00 -0.51 4.85
CA VAL A 38 -19.00 -1.01 5.80
C VAL A 38 -19.76 0.14 6.47
N ALA A 39 -19.06 1.19 6.93
CA ALA A 39 -19.67 2.36 7.55
C ALA A 39 -20.64 3.09 6.59
N GLY A 40 -20.23 3.33 5.35
CA GLY A 40 -21.13 3.96 4.38
C GLY A 40 -22.28 3.04 3.95
N PHE A 41 -22.06 1.72 3.84
CA PHE A 41 -23.13 0.77 3.55
C PHE A 41 -24.13 0.68 4.70
N ALA A 42 -23.67 0.77 5.94
CA ALA A 42 -24.54 0.84 7.11
C ALA A 42 -25.45 2.07 7.03
N ARG A 43 -24.92 3.25 6.69
CA ARG A 43 -25.76 4.43 6.45
C ARG A 43 -26.73 4.26 5.29
N LEU A 44 -26.28 3.68 4.17
CA LEU A 44 -27.10 3.50 2.97
C LEU A 44 -28.23 2.47 3.16
N LYS A 45 -27.95 1.35 3.84
CA LYS A 45 -28.86 0.19 3.97
C LYS A 45 -29.69 0.23 5.26
N LEU A 46 -29.17 0.84 6.32
CA LEU A 46 -29.82 0.94 7.63
C LEU A 46 -30.02 2.41 8.04
N PRO A 47 -30.63 3.26 7.18
CA PRO A 47 -30.76 4.70 7.47
C PRO A 47 -31.64 5.01 8.68
N HIS A 48 -32.43 4.04 9.14
CA HIS A 48 -33.24 4.10 10.34
C HIS A 48 -32.46 3.83 11.64
N LEU A 49 -31.26 3.23 11.55
CA LEU A 49 -30.37 2.98 12.69
C LEU A 49 -29.17 3.93 12.68
N VAL A 50 -28.54 4.11 11.52
CA VAL A 50 -27.32 4.92 11.36
C VAL A 50 -27.67 6.26 10.78
N PHE A 51 -27.50 7.34 11.55
CA PHE A 51 -27.83 8.70 11.17
C PHE A 51 -26.84 9.28 10.13
N ALA A 52 -25.53 9.04 10.31
CA ALA A 52 -24.49 9.50 9.40
C ALA A 52 -23.32 8.51 9.35
N ALA A 53 -22.45 8.64 8.35
CA ALA A 53 -21.23 7.85 8.26
C ALA A 53 -20.04 8.69 7.78
N VAL A 54 -18.86 8.37 8.31
CA VAL A 54 -17.56 8.82 7.81
C VAL A 54 -16.88 7.61 7.19
N SER A 55 -16.81 7.63 5.87
CA SER A 55 -16.22 6.58 5.04
C SER A 55 -14.90 7.09 4.47
N SER A 56 -13.82 6.85 5.19
CA SER A 56 -12.48 7.34 4.84
C SER A 56 -11.72 6.31 4.00
N SER A 57 -10.99 6.76 2.99
CA SER A 57 -10.12 5.92 2.13
C SER A 57 -10.78 4.63 1.64
N ALA A 58 -12.10 4.66 1.42
CA ALA A 58 -12.90 3.47 1.14
C ALA A 58 -13.01 3.24 -0.37
N PRO A 59 -12.61 2.08 -0.90
CA PRO A 59 -12.70 1.78 -2.32
C PRO A 59 -14.13 1.38 -2.71
N TRP A 60 -15.02 2.37 -2.85
CA TRP A 60 -16.43 2.17 -3.21
C TRP A 60 -16.64 1.46 -4.54
N ARG A 61 -15.68 1.64 -5.46
CA ARG A 61 -15.62 0.93 -6.73
C ARG A 61 -14.71 -0.26 -6.56
N ALA A 62 -15.30 -1.43 -6.31
CA ALA A 62 -14.58 -2.68 -6.34
C ALA A 62 -14.23 -3.00 -7.80
N VAL A 63 -12.95 -2.88 -8.12
CA VAL A 63 -12.36 -3.33 -9.39
C VAL A 63 -11.47 -4.53 -9.10
N VAL A 64 -11.46 -5.51 -9.99
CA VAL A 64 -10.53 -6.64 -9.90
C VAL A 64 -9.12 -6.09 -10.14
N ASP A 65 -8.15 -6.53 -9.33
CA ASP A 65 -6.72 -6.23 -9.41
C ASP A 65 -6.28 -4.75 -9.26
N MET A 66 -7.22 -3.78 -9.13
CA MET A 66 -7.01 -2.34 -8.81
C MET A 66 -5.62 -1.78 -9.17
N PRO A 67 -5.19 -1.85 -10.45
CA PRO A 67 -3.84 -1.43 -10.84
C PRO A 67 -3.61 0.07 -10.62
N GLU A 68 -4.68 0.87 -10.57
CA GLU A 68 -4.63 2.32 -10.32
C GLU A 68 -4.03 2.67 -8.96
N TYR A 69 -4.01 1.72 -8.01
CA TYR A 69 -3.29 1.91 -6.75
C TYR A 69 -1.78 2.12 -6.99
N ASN A 70 -1.20 1.45 -7.98
CA ASN A 70 0.21 1.60 -8.32
C ASN A 70 0.51 2.98 -8.92
N ASP A 71 -0.46 3.63 -9.58
CA ASP A 71 -0.31 5.03 -10.04
C ASP A 71 -0.22 6.00 -8.85
N VAL A 72 -0.97 5.72 -7.77
CA VAL A 72 -0.88 6.49 -6.52
C VAL A 72 0.47 6.27 -5.85
N VAL A 73 0.98 5.04 -5.83
CA VAL A 73 2.32 4.72 -5.31
C VAL A 73 3.41 5.44 -6.11
N ALA A 74 3.37 5.38 -7.45
CA ALA A 74 4.31 6.09 -8.32
C ALA A 74 4.24 7.60 -8.10
N SER A 75 3.04 8.16 -7.98
CA SER A 75 2.85 9.59 -7.68
C SER A 75 3.44 9.99 -6.32
N ALA A 76 3.32 9.13 -5.31
CA ALA A 76 3.91 9.36 -3.99
C ALA A 76 5.44 9.31 -4.03
N LEU A 77 6.02 8.34 -4.75
CA LEU A 77 7.46 8.24 -4.98
C LEU A 77 8.03 9.45 -5.73
N ALA A 78 7.24 10.08 -6.61
CA ALA A 78 7.64 11.29 -7.33
C ALA A 78 7.49 12.59 -6.50
N ASN A 79 6.77 12.56 -5.39
CA ASN A 79 6.34 13.75 -4.67
C ASN A 79 7.32 14.19 -3.58
N HIS A 80 8.00 15.31 -3.81
CA HIS A 80 8.93 15.91 -2.86
C HIS A 80 8.32 16.24 -1.49
N ALA A 81 7.03 16.55 -1.40
CA ALA A 81 6.38 16.89 -0.13
C ALA A 81 6.32 15.72 0.86
N VAL A 82 6.45 14.48 0.37
CA VAL A 82 6.45 13.26 1.20
C VAL A 82 7.80 12.55 1.21
N GLY A 83 8.86 13.20 0.70
CA GLY A 83 10.21 12.64 0.64
C GLY A 83 10.57 11.95 -0.68
N GLY A 84 9.68 11.96 -1.66
CA GLY A 84 9.91 11.43 -2.99
C GLY A 84 10.73 12.35 -3.89
N SER A 85 11.00 11.87 -5.11
CA SER A 85 11.54 12.65 -6.22
C SER A 85 11.27 11.95 -7.55
N ALA A 86 11.30 12.70 -8.66
CA ALA A 86 11.20 12.10 -10.00
C ALA A 86 12.29 11.04 -10.25
N ARG A 87 13.51 11.22 -9.70
CA ARG A 87 14.59 10.24 -9.80
C ARG A 87 14.26 8.96 -9.02
N CYS A 88 13.67 9.07 -7.84
CA CYS A 88 13.26 7.92 -7.04
C CYS A 88 12.14 7.10 -7.72
N GLU A 89 11.12 7.76 -8.25
CA GLU A 89 10.08 7.08 -9.04
C GLU A 89 10.69 6.34 -10.24
N ALA A 90 11.59 7.01 -10.99
CA ALA A 90 12.28 6.41 -12.11
C ALA A 90 13.11 5.18 -11.71
N ALA A 91 13.88 5.29 -10.62
CA ALA A 91 14.68 4.18 -10.10
C ALA A 91 13.82 2.96 -9.72
N VAL A 92 12.67 3.18 -9.06
CA VAL A 92 11.72 2.10 -8.73
C VAL A 92 11.17 1.48 -10.02
N ARG A 93 10.71 2.30 -10.96
CA ARG A 93 10.12 1.84 -12.22
C ARG A 93 11.12 1.02 -13.06
N GLU A 94 12.35 1.51 -13.21
CA GLU A 94 13.41 0.85 -13.97
C GLU A 94 13.90 -0.42 -13.27
N GLY A 95 14.02 -0.39 -11.94
CA GLY A 95 14.33 -1.57 -11.14
C GLY A 95 13.30 -2.70 -11.32
N HIS A 96 12.00 -2.38 -11.30
CA HIS A 96 10.96 -3.39 -11.54
C HIS A 96 10.99 -3.93 -12.97
N ALA A 97 11.22 -3.08 -13.98
CA ALA A 97 11.39 -3.53 -15.35
C ALA A 97 12.58 -4.49 -15.50
N HIS A 98 13.68 -4.21 -14.80
CA HIS A 98 14.85 -5.09 -14.78
C HIS A 98 14.56 -6.42 -14.09
N VAL A 99 13.91 -6.41 -12.92
CA VAL A 99 13.48 -7.64 -12.22
C VAL A 99 12.60 -8.50 -13.12
N LEU A 100 11.61 -7.91 -13.81
CA LEU A 100 10.74 -8.65 -14.72
C LEU A 100 11.51 -9.31 -15.87
N ALA A 101 12.52 -8.65 -16.44
CA ALA A 101 13.36 -9.23 -17.47
C ALA A 101 14.21 -10.41 -16.94
N LEU A 102 14.72 -10.31 -15.71
CA LEU A 102 15.50 -11.35 -15.07
C LEU A 102 14.65 -12.60 -14.74
N LEU A 103 13.35 -12.43 -14.48
CA LEU A 103 12.46 -13.56 -14.16
C LEU A 103 12.32 -14.57 -15.30
N ASP A 104 12.68 -14.25 -16.54
CA ASP A 104 12.62 -15.18 -17.67
C ASP A 104 13.75 -16.22 -17.66
N SER A 105 14.89 -15.93 -17.01
CA SER A 105 16.05 -16.82 -16.96
C SER A 105 16.11 -17.63 -15.65
N GLU A 106 16.38 -18.94 -15.74
CA GLU A 106 16.53 -19.78 -14.56
C GLU A 106 17.73 -19.34 -13.69
N SER A 107 18.88 -19.04 -14.31
CA SER A 107 20.06 -18.60 -13.57
C SER A 107 19.80 -17.27 -12.88
N ALA A 108 19.16 -16.32 -13.57
CA ALA A 108 18.83 -15.01 -13.01
C ALA A 108 17.79 -15.10 -11.89
N ARG A 109 16.82 -16.03 -11.97
CA ARG A 109 15.91 -16.32 -10.84
C ARG A 109 16.69 -16.77 -9.60
N ARG A 110 17.75 -17.58 -9.74
CA ARG A 110 18.60 -17.99 -8.61
C ARG A 110 19.39 -16.82 -8.03
N GLU A 111 19.88 -15.94 -8.90
CA GLU A 111 20.56 -14.72 -8.48
C GLU A 111 19.62 -13.80 -7.70
N LEU A 112 18.38 -13.61 -8.17
CA LEU A 112 17.36 -12.84 -7.44
C LEU A 112 16.99 -13.49 -6.10
N GLU A 113 16.77 -14.81 -6.07
CA GLU A 113 16.50 -15.55 -4.83
C GLU A 113 17.61 -15.37 -3.80
N ALA A 114 18.87 -15.40 -4.23
CA ALA A 114 20.03 -15.20 -3.37
C ALA A 114 20.18 -13.72 -2.94
N ALA A 115 20.06 -12.78 -3.87
CA ALA A 115 20.22 -11.35 -3.62
C ALA A 115 19.18 -10.82 -2.61
N PHE A 116 17.92 -11.22 -2.78
CA PHE A 116 16.81 -10.84 -1.89
C PHE A 116 16.62 -11.80 -0.71
N ARG A 117 17.46 -12.83 -0.58
CA ARG A 117 17.46 -13.82 0.52
C ARG A 117 16.08 -14.45 0.72
N LEU A 118 15.46 -14.90 -0.36
CA LEU A 118 14.11 -15.48 -0.31
C LEU A 118 14.11 -16.79 0.49
N CYS A 119 13.08 -16.97 1.30
CA CYS A 119 13.02 -18.06 2.29
C CYS A 119 12.88 -19.45 1.68
N GLU A 120 12.19 -19.56 0.54
CA GLU A 120 11.94 -20.83 -0.14
C GLU A 120 12.86 -20.98 -1.38
N PRO A 121 13.58 -22.10 -1.52
CA PRO A 121 14.38 -22.33 -2.71
C PRO A 121 13.46 -22.50 -3.93
N ARG A 122 13.85 -21.93 -5.07
CA ARG A 122 13.09 -22.01 -6.33
C ARG A 122 11.68 -21.39 -6.26
N VAL A 123 11.40 -20.51 -5.30
CA VAL A 123 10.10 -19.86 -5.15
C VAL A 123 9.68 -19.07 -6.41
N LEU A 124 10.65 -18.51 -7.15
CA LEU A 124 10.40 -17.71 -8.35
C LEU A 124 10.10 -18.55 -9.60
N GLU A 125 10.09 -19.89 -9.51
CA GLU A 125 9.67 -20.74 -10.63
C GLU A 125 8.17 -20.76 -10.82
N ARG A 126 7.42 -20.55 -9.75
CA ARG A 126 5.97 -20.41 -9.81
C ARG A 126 5.66 -19.00 -10.29
N ARG A 127 5.17 -18.88 -11.53
CA ARG A 127 4.84 -17.58 -12.16
C ARG A 127 3.99 -16.68 -11.25
N GLU A 128 2.99 -17.24 -10.59
CA GLU A 128 2.14 -16.53 -9.62
C GLU A 128 2.98 -15.86 -8.53
N LEU A 129 3.88 -16.63 -7.89
CA LEU A 129 4.71 -16.12 -6.81
C LEU A 129 5.80 -15.18 -7.29
N ALA A 130 6.36 -15.44 -8.47
CA ALA A 130 7.32 -14.54 -9.09
C ALA A 130 6.71 -13.16 -9.34
N LEU A 131 5.47 -13.10 -9.85
CA LEU A 131 4.76 -11.85 -10.09
C LEU A 131 4.32 -11.18 -8.78
N ALA A 132 3.84 -11.95 -7.80
CA ALA A 132 3.48 -11.43 -6.49
C ALA A 132 4.70 -10.83 -5.76
N TRP A 133 5.83 -11.53 -5.80
CA TRP A 133 7.09 -11.04 -5.25
C TRP A 133 7.62 -9.84 -6.05
N ALA A 134 7.57 -9.86 -7.38
CA ALA A 134 7.98 -8.72 -8.19
C ALA A 134 7.14 -7.46 -7.90
N GLY A 135 5.85 -7.63 -7.60
CA GLY A 135 4.94 -6.50 -7.33
C GLY A 135 5.05 -5.90 -5.92
N GLY A 136 5.45 -6.69 -4.91
CA GLY A 136 5.55 -6.18 -3.53
C GLY A 136 6.83 -6.57 -2.80
N GLY A 137 7.39 -7.74 -3.07
CA GLY A 137 8.59 -8.22 -2.37
C GLY A 137 9.90 -7.51 -2.74
N VAL A 138 9.95 -6.77 -3.84
CA VAL A 138 11.14 -6.03 -4.28
C VAL A 138 11.34 -4.74 -3.46
N VAL A 139 10.27 -3.96 -3.29
CA VAL A 139 10.25 -2.76 -2.45
C VAL A 139 8.86 -2.58 -1.85
N GLN A 140 8.81 -2.25 -0.56
CA GLN A 140 7.57 -2.02 0.17
C GLN A 140 7.40 -0.53 0.41
N VAL A 141 6.59 0.14 -0.43
CA VAL A 141 6.37 1.59 -0.33
C VAL A 141 5.21 1.91 0.62
N PRO A 142 5.42 2.67 1.71
CA PRO A 142 4.37 2.97 2.69
C PRO A 142 3.45 4.11 2.21
N ALA A 143 2.88 4.02 1.01
CA ALA A 143 2.10 5.11 0.40
C ALA A 143 0.86 5.54 1.22
N GLN A 144 0.29 4.63 2.03
CA GLN A 144 -0.86 4.90 2.89
C GLN A 144 -0.51 5.22 4.34
N SER A 145 0.73 4.98 4.76
CA SER A 145 1.17 5.05 6.16
C SER A 145 2.52 5.73 6.30
N ASN A 146 2.86 6.61 5.35
CA ASN A 146 4.14 7.29 5.33
C ASN A 146 4.30 8.12 6.61
N ASP A 147 5.30 7.78 7.42
CA ASP A 147 5.60 8.47 8.67
C ASP A 147 6.99 9.13 8.58
N PRO A 148 7.08 10.45 8.29
CA PRO A 148 8.34 11.16 8.21
C PRO A 148 9.17 11.19 9.51
N ALA A 149 8.58 10.77 10.64
CA ALA A 149 9.26 10.68 11.93
C ALA A 149 9.94 9.32 12.18
N CYS A 150 9.69 8.32 11.33
CA CYS A 150 10.31 7.00 11.47
C CYS A 150 11.83 7.08 11.27
N ARG A 151 12.57 6.12 11.83
CA ARG A 151 14.05 6.15 11.86
C ARG A 151 14.71 4.87 11.39
N GLU A 152 13.93 3.83 11.16
CA GLU A 152 14.40 2.55 10.66
C GLU A 152 14.75 2.66 9.16
N PRO A 153 15.68 1.84 8.63
CA PRO A 153 15.95 1.81 7.20
C PRO A 153 14.67 1.51 6.40
N ALA A 154 14.46 2.24 5.30
CA ALA A 154 13.32 2.05 4.40
C ALA A 154 11.93 2.11 5.07
N CYS A 155 11.79 2.89 6.16
CA CYS A 155 10.53 2.99 6.92
C CYS A 155 9.53 4.04 6.38
N ASP A 156 10.02 5.05 5.66
CA ASP A 156 9.24 6.07 4.96
C ASP A 156 9.69 6.18 3.50
N ILE A 157 8.94 6.95 2.70
CA ILE A 157 9.24 7.17 1.29
C ILE A 157 10.63 7.80 1.11
N ARG A 158 11.01 8.75 1.98
CA ARG A 158 12.33 9.40 1.93
C ARG A 158 13.46 8.39 2.11
N ALA A 159 13.41 7.58 3.16
CA ALA A 159 14.44 6.60 3.49
C ALA A 159 14.56 5.52 2.40
N ILE A 160 13.44 5.13 1.78
CA ILE A 160 13.46 4.26 0.59
C ILE A 160 14.17 4.95 -0.57
N CYS A 161 13.81 6.20 -0.87
CA CYS A 161 14.41 6.94 -1.97
C CYS A 161 15.91 7.18 -1.76
N GLU A 162 16.33 7.54 -0.55
CA GLU A 162 17.75 7.69 -0.20
C GLU A 162 18.51 6.39 -0.38
N LEU A 163 17.94 5.26 0.04
CA LEU A 163 18.56 3.94 -0.15
C LEU A 163 18.71 3.57 -1.63
N LEU A 164 17.69 3.82 -2.44
CA LEU A 164 17.69 3.47 -3.88
C LEU A 164 18.63 4.35 -4.71
N LEU A 165 18.92 5.57 -4.24
CA LEU A 165 19.72 6.55 -4.98
C LEU A 165 21.18 6.63 -4.48
N PHE A 166 21.53 5.93 -3.41
CA PHE A 166 22.84 6.02 -2.77
C PHE A 166 24.00 5.62 -3.70
N ASP A 167 23.85 4.57 -4.51
CA ASP A 167 24.89 4.09 -5.43
C ASP A 167 25.06 4.97 -6.68
N ASP A 168 24.16 5.92 -6.85
CA ASP A 168 23.91 6.63 -8.10
C ASP A 168 24.60 8.02 -8.08
N ASP A 169 25.11 8.44 -6.92
CA ASP A 169 25.89 9.68 -6.72
C ASP A 169 27.42 9.45 -6.80
N ASP A 170 27.89 8.21 -6.73
CA ASP A 170 29.32 7.85 -6.87
C ASP A 170 29.75 7.58 -8.34
N GLY A 171 28.81 7.57 -9.28
CA GLY A 171 29.05 7.28 -10.71
C GLY A 171 29.26 8.51 -11.63
N GLY A 172 29.08 9.73 -11.11
CA GLY A 172 29.11 10.97 -11.87
C GLY A 172 30.48 11.66 -11.94
N GLY A 173 31.55 10.94 -12.31
CA GLY A 173 32.92 11.46 -12.30
C GLY A 173 33.81 10.95 -13.42
N GLY A 174 33.29 10.85 -14.65
CA GLY A 174 34.09 10.50 -15.82
C GLY A 174 34.98 11.65 -16.31
N GLY A 175 36.30 11.46 -16.20
CA GLY A 175 37.30 11.76 -17.23
C GLY A 175 37.55 13.21 -17.66
N GLY A 176 38.75 13.72 -17.38
CA GLY A 176 39.34 14.84 -18.12
C GLY A 176 40.63 15.44 -17.55
N GLY A 177 41.79 15.03 -18.09
CA GLY A 177 42.89 15.96 -18.42
C GLY A 177 44.14 16.03 -17.53
N GLY A 178 45.26 15.54 -18.09
CA GLY A 178 46.52 16.31 -18.18
C GLY A 178 47.54 16.23 -17.02
N GLY A 179 48.73 15.69 -17.33
CA GLY A 179 49.94 15.76 -16.49
C GLY A 179 50.92 14.64 -16.80
#